data_AF-A0A4R7STJ9-F1
#
_entry.id   AF-A0A4R7STJ9-F1
#
_cell.length_a   1.000
_cell.length_b   1.000
_cell.length_c   1.000
_cell.angle_alpha   90.00
_cell.angle_beta   90.00
_cell.angle_gamma   90.00
#
_symmetry.space_group_name_H-M   'P 1'
#
loop_
_entity.id
_entity.type
_entity.pdbx_description
1 polymer ?
#
loop_
_entity_poly.entity_id
_entity_poly.type
_entity_poly.pdbx_seq_one_letter_code
_entity_poly.pdbx_strand_id
1 'polypeptide(L)'
;MDDEAMRVLLAMGLGHTDAAKWIIQNKVFPGTLTRSVALRVEIRKSMENVIITDEDGQPMEVVKYSMDRARTERFIIRVTKGLLRHYYPHYDASEDRWTAIHMGLELAELAKIETLKDQLPHFDERGNGVVCYKFGFTQEGLTGIWLVLFYGTTLFLVTHTHGSTI
;
A
#
# COMPACT_ATOMS: atom_id res chain seq x y z
N MET A 1 -11.65 -0.95 12.38
CA MET A 1 -12.44 -0.43 11.24
C MET A 1 -11.53 -0.12 10.06
N ASP A 2 -10.44 0.62 10.27
CA ASP A 2 -9.47 0.97 9.20
C ASP A 2 -8.77 -0.25 8.59
N ASP A 3 -8.34 -1.21 9.41
CA ASP A 3 -7.67 -2.43 8.91
C ASP A 3 -8.55 -3.27 7.98
N GLU A 4 -9.84 -3.34 8.29
CA GLU A 4 -10.79 -4.08 7.47
C GLU A 4 -11.09 -3.34 6.17
N ALA A 5 -11.32 -2.03 6.24
CA ALA A 5 -11.54 -1.19 5.07
C ALA A 5 -10.31 -1.22 4.13
N MET A 6 -9.10 -1.13 4.70
CA MET A 6 -7.85 -1.22 3.96
C MET A 6 -7.62 -2.60 3.37
N ARG A 7 -8.02 -3.68 4.06
CA ARG A 7 -8.00 -5.03 3.47
C ARG A 7 -8.87 -5.11 2.22
N VAL A 8 -10.05 -4.49 2.23
CA VAL A 8 -10.88 -4.41 1.02
C VAL A 8 -10.16 -3.61 -0.06
N LEU A 9 -9.70 -2.39 0.25
CA LEU A 9 -9.02 -1.50 -0.69
C LEU A 9 -7.82 -2.17 -1.38
N LEU A 10 -6.93 -2.76 -0.60
CA LEU A 10 -5.67 -3.33 -1.10
C LEU A 10 -5.90 -4.63 -1.88
N ALA A 11 -6.84 -5.47 -1.45
CA ALA A 11 -7.02 -6.80 -2.06
C ALA A 11 -7.75 -6.77 -3.40
N MET A 12 -8.57 -5.74 -3.67
CA MET A 12 -9.42 -5.65 -4.86
C MET A 12 -8.75 -4.96 -6.06
N GLY A 13 -7.42 -4.76 -6.02
CA GLY A 13 -6.67 -4.27 -7.18
C GLY A 13 -6.80 -5.23 -8.38
N LEU A 14 -6.81 -4.68 -9.59
CA LEU A 14 -6.76 -5.48 -10.82
C LEU A 14 -5.37 -6.08 -10.99
N GLY A 15 -5.30 -7.33 -11.47
CA GLY A 15 -4.01 -8.05 -11.62
C GLY A 15 -3.45 -8.62 -10.32
N HIS A 16 -4.28 -8.76 -9.28
CA HIS A 16 -3.84 -9.17 -7.96
C HIS A 16 -3.32 -10.62 -7.90
N THR A 17 -2.48 -10.89 -6.90
CA THR A 17 -1.95 -12.24 -6.63
C THR A 17 -3.04 -13.22 -6.19
N ASP A 18 -2.71 -14.53 -6.19
CA ASP A 18 -3.61 -15.56 -5.67
C ASP A 18 -3.91 -15.39 -4.17
N ALA A 19 -2.99 -14.76 -3.42
CA ALA A 19 -3.25 -14.37 -2.03
C ALA A 19 -4.38 -13.35 -1.92
N ALA A 20 -4.45 -12.38 -2.83
CA ALA A 20 -5.56 -11.42 -2.87
C ALA A 20 -6.88 -12.12 -3.21
N LYS A 21 -6.89 -13.01 -4.22
CA LYS A 21 -8.09 -13.82 -4.56
C LYS A 21 -8.60 -14.56 -3.32
N TRP A 22 -7.69 -15.21 -2.59
CA TRP A 22 -8.05 -15.92 -1.37
C TRP A 22 -8.62 -14.98 -0.30
N ILE A 23 -7.97 -13.84 -0.06
CA ILE A 23 -8.43 -12.83 0.92
C ILE A 23 -9.82 -12.31 0.54
N ILE A 24 -10.06 -12.05 -0.75
CA ILE A 24 -11.36 -11.60 -1.25
C ILE A 24 -12.43 -12.64 -0.93
N GLN A 25 -12.21 -13.89 -1.35
CA GLN A 25 -13.17 -14.98 -1.24
C GLN A 25 -13.42 -15.42 0.21
N ASN A 26 -12.41 -15.34 1.09
CA ASN A 26 -12.48 -15.94 2.42
C ASN A 26 -12.56 -14.92 3.57
N LYS A 27 -12.18 -13.66 3.34
CA LYS A 27 -12.16 -12.62 4.39
C LYS A 27 -13.00 -11.39 4.04
N VAL A 28 -12.93 -10.90 2.81
CA VAL A 28 -13.63 -9.67 2.39
C VAL A 28 -15.12 -9.94 2.20
N PHE A 29 -15.49 -10.82 1.26
CA PHE A 29 -16.90 -11.07 0.93
C PHE A 29 -17.67 -11.72 2.07
N PRO A 30 -17.27 -12.89 2.61
CA PRO A 30 -18.05 -13.56 3.66
C PRO A 30 -17.88 -12.90 5.04
N GLY A 31 -16.89 -12.03 5.20
CA GLY A 31 -16.54 -11.41 6.48
C GLY A 31 -16.85 -9.93 6.48
N THR A 32 -15.84 -9.13 6.11
CA THR A 32 -15.84 -7.67 6.27
C THR A 32 -17.06 -7.00 5.64
N LEU A 33 -17.41 -7.34 4.39
CA LEU A 33 -18.55 -6.73 3.70
C LEU A 33 -19.91 -7.24 4.21
N THR A 34 -20.01 -8.49 4.66
CA THR A 34 -21.25 -8.99 5.27
C THR A 34 -21.53 -8.32 6.61
N ARG A 35 -20.50 -8.11 7.42
CA ARG A 35 -20.63 -7.65 8.82
C ARG A 35 -20.79 -6.15 8.97
N SER A 36 -20.21 -5.34 8.07
CA SER A 36 -20.21 -3.88 8.22
C SER A 36 -21.11 -3.19 7.19
N VAL A 37 -22.32 -2.83 7.62
CA VAL A 37 -23.25 -2.01 6.83
C VAL A 37 -22.63 -0.66 6.49
N ALA A 38 -21.99 0.00 7.46
CA ALA A 38 -21.38 1.31 7.27
C ALA A 38 -20.29 1.28 6.19
N LEU A 39 -19.42 0.25 6.20
CA LEU A 39 -18.36 0.10 5.20
C LEU A 39 -18.95 -0.14 3.79
N ARG A 40 -20.01 -0.95 3.67
CA ARG A 40 -20.68 -1.13 2.37
C ARG A 40 -21.25 0.18 1.83
N VAL A 41 -21.84 1.00 2.70
CA VAL A 41 -22.38 2.32 2.32
C VAL A 41 -21.24 3.26 1.91
N GLU A 42 -20.13 3.27 2.64
CA GLU A 42 -18.94 4.06 2.32
C GLU A 42 -18.37 3.68 0.94
N ILE A 43 -18.11 2.39 0.71
CA ILE A 43 -17.59 1.88 -0.57
C ILE A 43 -18.54 2.23 -1.72
N ARG A 44 -19.85 1.99 -1.54
CA ARG A 44 -20.84 2.30 -2.59
C ARG A 44 -20.85 3.78 -2.96
N LYS A 45 -20.61 4.68 -2.01
CA LYS A 45 -20.57 6.13 -2.27
C LYS A 45 -19.34 6.57 -3.05
N SER A 46 -18.24 5.82 -2.97
CA SER A 46 -17.00 6.15 -3.68
C SER A 46 -16.80 5.35 -4.98
N MET A 47 -17.73 4.44 -5.30
CA MET A 47 -17.70 3.65 -6.53
C MET A 47 -18.02 4.51 -7.75
N GLU A 48 -17.17 4.37 -8.76
CA GLU A 48 -17.27 5.04 -10.06
C GLU A 48 -16.92 4.03 -11.16
N ASN A 49 -17.74 3.95 -12.20
CA ASN A 49 -17.39 3.19 -13.39
C ASN A 49 -16.39 4.01 -14.20
N VAL A 50 -15.24 3.41 -14.50
CA VAL A 50 -14.18 4.03 -15.29
C VAL A 50 -13.77 3.08 -16.41
N ILE A 51 -13.37 3.63 -17.54
CA ILE A 51 -12.78 2.86 -18.63
C ILE A 51 -11.27 2.97 -18.48
N ILE A 52 -10.61 1.85 -18.30
CA ILE A 52 -9.15 1.75 -18.35
C ILE A 52 -8.73 1.05 -19.64
N THR A 53 -7.45 1.14 -19.97
CA THR A 53 -6.86 0.35 -21.06
C THR A 53 -6.21 -0.89 -20.44
N ASP A 54 -6.50 -2.08 -20.97
CA ASP A 54 -5.87 -3.32 -20.53
C ASP A 54 -4.45 -3.49 -21.12
N GLU A 55 -3.81 -4.62 -20.83
CA GLU A 55 -2.45 -4.93 -21.30
C GLU A 55 -2.34 -5.03 -22.83
N ASP A 56 -3.44 -5.34 -23.53
CA ASP A 56 -3.54 -5.47 -24.98
C ASP A 56 -3.98 -4.16 -25.66
N GLY A 57 -4.10 -3.06 -24.90
CA GLY A 57 -4.52 -1.76 -25.43
C GLY A 57 -6.03 -1.63 -25.62
N GLN A 58 -6.83 -2.58 -25.12
CA GLN A 58 -8.29 -2.57 -25.28
C GLN A 58 -8.98 -1.84 -24.12
N PRO A 59 -10.09 -1.12 -24.39
CA PRO A 59 -10.87 -0.49 -23.34
C PRO A 59 -11.58 -1.54 -22.50
N MET A 60 -11.42 -1.46 -21.18
CA MET A 60 -12.08 -2.30 -20.19
C MET A 60 -12.85 -1.43 -19.19
N GLU A 61 -14.15 -1.69 -19.03
CA GLU A 61 -14.96 -1.05 -17.98
C GLU A 61 -14.67 -1.70 -16.63
N VAL A 62 -14.28 -0.89 -15.65
CA VAL A 62 -13.96 -1.34 -14.30
C VAL A 62 -14.64 -0.44 -13.27
N VAL A 63 -14.91 -0.99 -12.09
CA VAL A 63 -15.41 -0.20 -10.96
C VAL A 63 -14.21 0.23 -10.13
N LYS A 64 -13.91 1.53 -10.17
CA LYS A 64 -12.98 2.16 -9.26
C LYS A 64 -13.73 2.54 -7.98
N TYR A 65 -13.09 2.40 -6.84
CA TYR A 65 -13.55 3.03 -5.62
C TYR A 65 -12.36 3.63 -4.89
N SER A 66 -12.64 4.65 -4.07
CA SER A 66 -11.61 5.36 -3.33
C SER A 66 -11.86 5.32 -1.83
N MET A 67 -10.80 5.55 -1.08
CA MET A 67 -10.82 5.79 0.36
C MET A 67 -10.22 7.15 0.63
N ASP A 68 -10.60 7.75 1.76
CA ASP A 68 -9.95 8.95 2.26
C ASP A 68 -8.41 8.78 2.24
N ARG A 69 -7.75 9.75 1.62
CA ARG A 69 -6.30 9.73 1.44
C ARG A 69 -5.59 9.74 2.79
N ALA A 70 -6.01 10.60 3.71
CA ALA A 70 -5.38 10.70 5.03
C ALA A 70 -5.55 9.40 5.83
N ARG A 71 -6.69 8.71 5.72
CA ARG A 71 -6.92 7.39 6.29
C ARG A 71 -5.96 6.34 5.72
N THR A 72 -5.78 6.32 4.41
CA THR A 72 -4.85 5.42 3.72
C THR A 72 -3.41 5.67 4.16
N GLU A 73 -2.97 6.92 4.16
CA GLU A 73 -1.63 7.32 4.58
C GLU A 73 -1.34 6.90 6.03
N ARG A 74 -2.25 7.17 6.97
CA ARG A 74 -2.10 6.74 8.37
C ARG A 74 -1.94 5.24 8.51
N PHE A 75 -2.72 4.46 7.75
CA PHE A 75 -2.63 2.99 7.79
C PHE A 75 -1.26 2.52 7.31
N ILE A 76 -0.80 3.01 6.17
CA ILE A 76 0.46 2.60 5.55
C ILE A 76 1.66 3.03 6.39
N ILE A 77 1.64 4.23 6.97
CA ILE A 77 2.66 4.70 7.91
C ILE A 77 2.72 3.78 9.13
N ARG A 78 1.57 3.39 9.70
CA ARG A 78 1.54 2.48 10.85
C ARG A 78 2.11 1.10 10.52
N VAL A 79 1.80 0.54 9.34
CA VAL A 79 2.41 -0.72 8.88
C VAL A 79 3.93 -0.56 8.77
N THR A 80 4.40 0.52 8.15
CA THR A 80 5.82 0.78 7.95
C THR A 80 6.57 1.01 9.26
N LYS A 81 5.97 1.69 10.24
CA LYS A 81 6.50 1.80 11.62
C LYS A 81 6.66 0.42 12.27
N GLY A 82 5.72 -0.49 12.05
CA GLY A 82 5.81 -1.88 12.52
C GLY A 82 6.98 -2.63 11.89
N LEU A 83 7.19 -2.46 10.58
CA LEU A 83 8.34 -3.03 9.86
C LEU A 83 9.66 -2.43 10.35
N LEU A 84 9.74 -1.11 10.50
CA LEU A 84 10.90 -0.40 11.02
C LEU A 84 11.31 -0.95 12.39
N ARG A 85 10.36 -1.07 13.32
CA ARG A 85 10.62 -1.63 14.66
C ARG A 85 11.03 -3.11 14.63
N HIS A 86 10.61 -3.86 13.62
CA HIS A 86 11.00 -5.25 13.47
C HIS A 86 12.46 -5.40 13.02
N TYR A 87 12.90 -4.63 12.01
CA TYR A 87 14.27 -4.71 11.48
C TYR A 87 15.28 -3.90 12.30
N TYR A 88 14.84 -2.79 12.91
CA TYR A 88 15.65 -1.88 13.69
C TYR A 88 14.99 -1.64 15.05
N PRO A 89 14.99 -2.64 15.95
CA PRO A 89 14.28 -2.55 17.23
C PRO A 89 14.82 -1.46 18.17
N HIS A 90 16.03 -0.96 17.90
CA HIS A 90 16.68 0.10 18.66
C HIS A 90 16.49 1.51 18.06
N TYR A 91 15.90 1.61 16.87
CA TYR A 91 15.63 2.92 16.25
C TYR A 91 14.41 3.56 16.92
N ASP A 92 14.57 4.80 17.40
CA ASP A 92 13.47 5.58 17.97
C ASP A 92 12.84 6.48 16.90
N ALA A 93 11.65 6.08 16.45
CA ALA A 93 10.87 6.79 15.43
C ALA A 93 9.76 7.67 16.02
N SER A 94 9.82 7.99 17.31
CA SER A 94 8.76 8.75 18.00
C SER A 94 8.60 10.17 17.43
N GLU A 95 9.72 10.84 17.13
CA GLU A 95 9.78 12.23 16.65
C GLU A 95 9.94 12.34 15.12
N ASP A 96 9.97 11.22 14.41
CA ASP A 96 10.14 11.20 12.98
C ASP A 96 8.97 11.84 12.24
N ARG A 97 9.28 12.54 11.15
CA ARG A 97 8.28 13.05 10.19
C ARG A 97 8.05 12.00 9.12
N TRP A 98 6.79 11.61 8.92
CA TRP A 98 6.40 10.53 8.00
C TRP A 98 5.59 11.06 6.83
N THR A 99 5.83 10.51 5.63
CA THR A 99 4.96 10.70 4.47
C THR A 99 4.70 9.36 3.80
N ALA A 100 3.50 9.19 3.25
CA ALA A 100 3.15 8.05 2.41
C ALA A 100 2.46 8.56 1.16
N ILE A 101 2.85 8.02 0.00
CA ILE A 101 2.32 8.39 -1.30
C ILE A 101 1.89 7.10 -1.99
N HIS A 102 0.64 7.06 -2.41
CA HIS A 102 0.17 6.01 -3.32
C HIS A 102 0.81 6.24 -4.68
N MET A 103 1.57 5.27 -5.15
CA MET A 103 2.19 5.29 -6.46
C MET A 103 1.27 4.52 -7.39
N GLY A 104 0.79 5.15 -8.46
CA GLY A 104 0.14 4.41 -9.52
C GLY A 104 1.16 3.51 -10.25
N LEU A 105 0.63 2.58 -11.02
CA LEU A 105 1.40 1.69 -11.88
C LEU A 105 1.42 2.19 -13.32
N GLU A 106 1.19 3.49 -13.52
CA GLU A 106 1.35 4.14 -14.82
C GLU A 106 2.81 4.13 -15.25
N LEU A 107 3.08 4.05 -16.56
CA LEU A 107 4.43 3.87 -17.11
C LEU A 107 5.45 4.91 -16.59
N ALA A 108 5.02 6.16 -16.41
CA ALA A 108 5.86 7.24 -15.89
C ALA A 108 6.22 7.07 -14.40
N GLU A 109 5.34 6.46 -13.61
CA GLU A 109 5.61 6.15 -12.20
C GLU A 109 6.45 4.88 -12.09
N LEU A 110 6.21 3.87 -12.94
CA LEU A 110 7.04 2.67 -13.02
C LEU A 110 8.51 2.98 -13.30
N ALA A 111 8.82 3.93 -14.19
CA ALA A 111 10.19 4.35 -14.46
C ALA A 111 10.89 4.94 -13.22
N LYS A 112 10.17 5.73 -12.41
CA LYS A 112 10.67 6.26 -11.14
C LYS A 112 10.91 5.15 -10.12
N ILE A 113 9.99 4.18 -10.08
CA ILE A 113 10.05 3.02 -9.18
C ILE A 113 11.24 2.14 -9.52
N GLU A 114 11.48 1.81 -10.80
CA GLU A 114 12.64 1.01 -11.22
C GLU A 114 13.96 1.66 -10.78
N THR A 115 14.08 2.97 -10.98
CA THR A 115 15.27 3.73 -10.54
C THR A 115 15.51 3.63 -9.03
N LEU A 116 14.44 3.75 -8.22
CA LEU A 116 14.54 3.69 -6.77
C LEU A 116 14.76 2.25 -6.27
N LYS A 117 14.10 1.28 -6.89
CA LYS A 117 14.09 -0.14 -6.50
C LYS A 117 15.49 -0.76 -6.49
N ASP A 118 16.37 -0.32 -7.39
CA ASP A 118 17.75 -0.83 -7.48
C ASP A 118 18.69 -0.19 -6.46
N GLN A 119 18.31 0.95 -5.89
CA GLN A 119 19.08 1.65 -4.86
C GLN A 119 18.74 1.19 -3.44
N LEU A 120 17.62 0.48 -3.25
CA LEU A 120 17.18 0.00 -1.94
C LEU A 120 17.80 -1.38 -1.65
N PRO A 121 18.68 -1.49 -0.63
CA PRO A 121 19.48 -2.69 -0.39
C PRO A 121 18.71 -3.85 0.22
N HIS A 122 17.54 -3.61 0.82
CA HIS A 122 16.78 -4.64 1.52
C HIS A 122 15.49 -4.98 0.77
N PHE A 123 15.17 -6.26 0.72
CA PHE A 123 13.94 -6.81 0.18
C PHE A 123 13.41 -7.90 1.11
N ASP A 124 12.11 -7.93 1.36
CA ASP A 124 11.44 -9.02 2.06
C ASP A 124 9.96 -9.13 1.61
N GLU A 125 9.36 -10.28 1.90
CA GLU A 125 7.99 -10.62 1.59
C GLU A 125 7.32 -11.32 2.78
N ARG A 126 6.05 -10.98 3.04
CA ARG A 126 5.23 -11.64 4.06
C ARG A 126 3.90 -12.11 3.51
N GLY A 127 3.49 -13.29 3.99
CA GLY A 127 2.17 -13.84 3.72
C GLY A 127 1.99 -14.41 2.32
N ASN A 128 3.08 -14.80 1.63
CA ASN A 128 3.06 -15.39 0.29
C ASN A 128 2.34 -14.50 -0.73
N GLY A 129 2.95 -13.35 -1.03
CA GLY A 129 2.41 -12.37 -1.97
C GLY A 129 1.33 -11.44 -1.41
N VAL A 130 1.13 -11.40 -0.08
CA VAL A 130 0.24 -10.42 0.58
C VAL A 130 0.91 -9.05 0.62
N VAL A 131 2.17 -9.00 1.06
CA VAL A 131 2.95 -7.78 1.08
C VAL A 131 4.41 -8.07 0.75
N CYS A 132 4.94 -7.35 -0.22
CA CYS A 132 6.37 -7.31 -0.55
C CYS A 132 6.86 -5.90 -0.28
N TYR A 133 8.10 -5.74 0.19
CA TYR A 133 8.66 -4.42 0.37
C TYR A 133 10.15 -4.37 0.11
N LYS A 134 10.60 -3.23 -0.43
CA LYS A 134 12.00 -2.84 -0.49
C LYS A 134 12.24 -1.62 0.38
N PHE A 135 13.39 -1.55 1.04
CA PHE A 135 13.71 -0.41 1.87
C PHE A 135 15.21 -0.16 2.02
N GLY A 136 15.53 1.04 2.48
CA GLY A 136 16.89 1.51 2.69
C GLY A 136 16.91 2.79 3.50
N PHE A 137 18.09 3.14 3.99
CA PHE A 137 18.34 4.37 4.74
C PHE A 137 19.40 5.20 4.00
N THR A 138 19.37 6.50 4.23
CA THR A 138 20.52 7.36 3.90
C THR A 138 21.75 6.90 4.68
N GLN A 139 22.94 7.28 4.21
CA GLN A 139 24.20 6.89 4.88
C GLN A 139 24.26 7.31 6.35
N GLU A 140 23.60 8.42 6.69
CA GLU A 140 23.51 8.96 8.05
C GLU A 140 22.50 8.21 8.93
N GLY A 141 21.68 7.33 8.35
CA GLY A 141 20.63 6.61 9.07
C GLY A 141 19.42 7.47 9.48
N LEU A 142 19.41 8.76 9.11
CA LEU A 142 18.39 9.72 9.51
C LEU A 142 17.15 9.73 8.62
N THR A 143 17.23 9.18 7.41
CA THR A 143 16.09 9.12 6.50
C THR A 143 15.93 7.72 5.96
N GLY A 144 14.73 7.15 6.09
CA GLY A 144 14.38 5.85 5.52
C GLY A 144 13.38 5.97 4.38
N ILE A 145 13.57 5.14 3.35
CA ILE A 145 12.70 5.02 2.18
C ILE A 145 12.18 3.59 2.11
N TRP A 146 10.88 3.45 1.87
CA TRP A 146 10.19 2.16 1.77
C TRP A 146 9.28 2.14 0.55
N LEU A 147 9.43 1.12 -0.28
CA LEU A 147 8.47 0.73 -1.30
C LEU A 147 7.66 -0.43 -0.74
N VAL A 148 6.36 -0.25 -0.52
CA VAL A 148 5.47 -1.25 0.06
C VAL A 148 4.40 -1.64 -0.96
N LEU A 149 4.46 -2.87 -1.45
CA LEU A 149 3.56 -3.43 -2.45
C LEU A 149 2.62 -4.44 -1.80
N PHE A 150 1.32 -4.15 -1.83
CA PHE A 150 0.29 -5.08 -1.38
C PHE A 150 -0.31 -5.84 -2.57
N TYR A 151 -0.45 -7.16 -2.40
CA TYR A 151 -1.12 -8.06 -3.33
C TYR A 151 -0.66 -7.98 -4.79
N GLY A 152 0.57 -7.50 -5.03
CA GLY A 152 1.14 -7.30 -6.36
C GLY A 152 0.63 -6.07 -7.12
N THR A 153 -0.31 -5.29 -6.57
CA THR A 153 -1.05 -4.29 -7.35
C THR A 153 -1.11 -2.90 -6.75
N THR A 154 -0.91 -2.76 -5.44
CA THR A 154 -1.03 -1.47 -4.77
C THR A 154 0.28 -1.08 -4.11
N LEU A 155 0.96 -0.11 -4.71
CA LEU A 155 2.29 0.34 -4.30
C LEU A 155 2.22 1.65 -3.53
N PHE A 156 2.96 1.71 -2.43
CA PHE A 156 3.18 2.94 -1.68
C PHE A 156 4.67 3.25 -1.58
N LEU A 157 5.02 4.51 -1.77
CA LEU A 157 6.29 5.08 -1.36
C LEU A 157 6.10 5.71 0.01
N VAL A 158 6.83 5.24 1.01
CA VAL A 158 6.82 5.77 2.37
C VAL A 158 8.20 6.30 2.69
N THR A 159 8.26 7.51 3.23
CA THR A 159 9.51 8.08 3.72
C THR A 159 9.36 8.52 5.16
N HIS A 160 10.44 8.43 5.92
CA HIS A 160 10.54 9.06 7.21
C HIS A 160 11.88 9.79 7.33
N THR A 161 11.88 10.90 8.05
CA THR A 161 13.09 11.64 8.40
C THR A 161 13.08 11.88 9.90
N HIS A 162 14.18 11.49 10.54
CA HIS A 162 14.43 11.74 11.94
C HIS A 162 14.42 13.24 12.19
N GLY A 163 13.72 13.66 13.24
CA GLY A 163 13.58 15.05 13.59
C GLY A 163 14.92 15.66 14.00
N SER A 164 15.67 16.22 13.05
CA SER A 164 16.73 17.15 13.39
C SER A 164 16.07 18.37 14.03
N THR A 165 16.37 18.63 15.30
CA THR A 165 16.13 19.95 15.89
C THR A 165 16.89 20.94 15.03
N ILE A 166 16.17 21.85 14.36
CA ILE A 166 16.77 23.06 13.77
C ILE A 166 17.05 24.01 14.93
#